data_AF-A0A8J4TTH7-F1
#
_entry.id   AF-A0A8J4TTH7-F1
#
_cell.length_a   1.000
_cell.length_b   1.000
_cell.length_c   1.000
_cell.angle_alpha   90.00
_cell.angle_beta   90.00
_cell.angle_gamma   90.00
#
_symmetry.space_group_name_H-M   'P 1'
#
loop_
_entity.id
_entity.type
_entity.pdbx_description
1 polymer ?
#
loop_
_entity_poly.entity_id
_entity_poly.type
_entity_poly.pdbx_seq_one_letter_code
_entity_poly.pdbx_strand_id
1 'polypeptide(L)' 'PVNRESLELMERCVCVLCLDEPTGVQPTDSNRALLMLHGGGHDKNGANRWYDKSMQ' A
#
# COMPACT_ATOMS: atom_id res chain seq x y z
N PRO A 1 22.38 -4.61 -9.14
CA PRO A 1 21.62 -4.45 -10.41
C PRO A 1 20.11 -4.55 -10.20
N VAL A 2 19.61 -5.70 -9.72
CA VAL A 2 18.17 -5.99 -9.54
C VAL A 2 17.43 -4.90 -8.75
N ASN A 3 17.89 -4.51 -7.56
CA ASN A 3 17.19 -3.50 -6.75
C ASN A 3 17.04 -2.15 -7.47
N ARG A 4 18.07 -1.74 -8.23
CA ARG A 4 18.03 -0.49 -9.01
C ARG A 4 16.97 -0.58 -10.10
N GLU A 5 16.97 -1.68 -10.85
CA GLU A 5 16.00 -1.90 -11.94
C GLU A 5 14.56 -1.97 -11.40
N SER A 6 14.36 -2.62 -10.25
CA SER A 6 13.03 -2.64 -9.59
C SER A 6 12.58 -1.24 -9.15
N LEU A 7 13.47 -0.43 -8.56
CA LEU A 7 13.17 0.95 -8.20
C LEU A 7 12.81 1.81 -9.42
N GLU A 8 13.57 1.68 -10.51
CA GLU A 8 13.29 2.40 -11.76
C GLU A 8 11.90 2.08 -12.33
N LEU A 9 11.43 0.83 -12.20
CA LEU A 9 10.08 0.44 -12.60
C LEU A 9 9.00 1.09 -11.71
N MET A 10 9.21 1.12 -10.39
CA MET A 10 8.28 1.74 -9.43
C MET A 10 8.19 3.26 -9.64
N GLU A 11 9.31 3.91 -9.91
CA GLU A 11 9.36 5.36 -10.18
C GLU A 11 8.60 5.72 -11.47
N ARG A 12 8.62 4.86 -12.49
CA ARG A 12 8.06 5.13 -13.82
C ARG A 12 6.63 4.64 -14.05
N CYS A 13 6.08 3.78 -13.20
CA CYS A 13 4.70 3.29 -13.37
C CYS A 13 3.66 4.43 -13.29
N VAL A 14 2.43 4.22 -13.77
CA VAL A 14 1.36 5.24 -13.69
C VAL A 14 0.85 5.36 -12.25
N CYS A 15 0.57 4.22 -11.62
CA CYS A 15 0.13 4.10 -10.23
C CYS A 15 0.50 2.71 -9.70
N VAL A 16 0.32 2.52 -8.39
CA VAL A 16 0.28 1.20 -7.77
C VAL A 16 -1.18 0.80 -7.60
N LEU A 17 -1.47 -0.51 -7.62
CA LEU A 17 -2.78 -1.06 -7.23
C LEU A 17 -2.54 -2.03 -6.08
N CYS A 18 -2.92 -1.61 -4.87
CA CYS A 18 -2.75 -2.40 -3.66
C CYS A 18 -3.94 -3.35 -3.46
N LEU A 19 -3.76 -4.64 -3.82
CA LEU A 19 -4.75 -5.69 -3.55
C LEU A 19 -4.60 -6.17 -2.10
N ASP A 20 -5.39 -5.59 -1.19
CA ASP A 20 -5.29 -5.80 0.25
C ASP A 20 -5.93 -7.11 0.73
N GLU A 21 -5.34 -7.71 1.77
CA GLU A 21 -5.91 -8.85 2.46
C GLU A 21 -7.04 -8.42 3.43
N PRO A 22 -8.02 -9.30 3.70
CA PRO A 22 -9.01 -9.06 4.75
C PRO A 22 -8.36 -8.93 6.13
N THR A 23 -8.66 -7.87 6.87
CA THR A 23 -7.97 -7.56 8.14
C THR A 23 -8.71 -7.99 9.40
N GLY A 24 -9.94 -8.51 9.29
CA GLY A 24 -10.80 -8.88 10.42
C GLY A 24 -11.30 -7.69 11.27
N VAL A 25 -10.91 -6.47 10.93
CA VAL A 25 -11.36 -5.25 11.61
C VAL A 25 -12.79 -4.93 11.19
N GLN A 26 -13.62 -4.49 12.15
CA GLN A 26 -14.99 -4.04 11.85
C GLN A 26 -14.95 -2.93 10.78
N PRO A 27 -15.72 -3.03 9.69
CA PRO A 27 -15.61 -2.11 8.55
C PRO A 27 -16.38 -0.82 8.80
N THR A 28 -16.10 -0.13 9.91
CA THR A 28 -16.60 1.23 10.16
C THR A 28 -15.87 2.24 9.28
N ASP A 29 -16.47 3.42 9.07
CA ASP A 29 -15.86 4.48 8.25
C ASP A 29 -14.46 4.85 8.76
N SER A 30 -14.32 5.00 10.09
CA SER A 30 -13.03 5.29 10.73
C SER A 30 -12.01 4.17 10.50
N ASN A 31 -12.40 2.90 10.60
CA ASN A 31 -11.48 1.78 10.38
C ASN A 31 -11.05 1.67 8.91
N ARG A 32 -11.98 1.91 7.96
CA ARG A 32 -11.63 1.96 6.53
C ARG A 32 -10.67 3.12 6.24
N ALA A 33 -10.88 4.28 6.85
CA ALA A 33 -9.96 5.42 6.72
C ALA A 33 -8.55 5.09 7.26
N LEU A 34 -8.44 4.42 8.41
CA LEU A 34 -7.15 4.00 8.96
C LEU A 34 -6.39 3.03 8.03
N LEU A 35 -7.10 2.07 7.41
CA LEU A 35 -6.50 1.17 6.42
C LEU A 35 -6.03 1.90 5.16
N MET A 36 -6.73 2.95 4.74
CA MET A 36 -6.28 3.80 3.62
C MET A 36 -5.07 4.65 3.99
N LEU A 37 -5.03 5.22 5.20
CA LEU A 37 -3.97 6.12 5.65
C LEU A 37 -2.64 5.40 5.91
N HIS A 38 -2.68 4.22 6.54
CA HIS A 38 -1.46 3.54 6.98
C HIS A 38 -1.51 2.01 6.89
N GLY A 39 -2.52 1.43 6.24
CA GLY A 39 -2.63 -0.02 6.01
C GLY A 39 -2.81 -0.88 7.27
N GLY A 40 -2.92 -0.28 8.45
CA GLY A 40 -3.04 -1.02 9.72
C GLY A 40 -1.73 -1.62 10.27
N GLY A 41 -0.57 -1.19 9.76
CA GLY A 41 0.76 -1.67 10.21
C GLY A 41 1.25 -2.91 9.45
N HIS A 42 2.41 -3.44 9.85
CA HIS A 42 3.08 -4.54 9.14
C HIS A 42 2.33 -5.88 9.21
N ASP A 43 1.58 -6.13 10.30
CA ASP A 43 0.75 -7.33 10.49
C ASP A 43 -0.53 -7.33 9.63
N LYS A 44 -0.75 -6.27 8.84
CA LYS A 44 -1.89 -6.10 7.94
C LYS A 44 -1.36 -5.65 6.57
N ASN A 45 -1.88 -4.57 6.02
CA ASN A 45 -1.59 -4.12 4.66
C ASN A 45 -0.56 -2.97 4.61
N GLY A 46 0.10 -2.65 5.73
CA GLY A 46 1.06 -1.53 5.78
C GLY A 46 2.29 -1.72 4.89
N ALA A 47 2.70 -2.97 4.65
CA ALA A 47 3.79 -3.31 3.74
C ALA A 47 3.35 -3.44 2.27
N ASN A 48 2.04 -3.47 2.00
CA ASN A 48 1.47 -3.55 0.66
C ASN A 48 1.28 -2.15 0.05
N ARG A 49 2.28 -1.27 0.17
CA ARG A 49 2.21 0.17 -0.18
C ARG A 49 3.54 0.65 -0.77
N TRP A 50 3.48 1.74 -1.52
CA TRP A 50 4.67 2.47 -1.96
C TRP A 50 4.41 3.98 -1.84
N TYR A 51 4.69 4.54 -0.66
CA TYR A 51 4.29 5.92 -0.31
C TYR A 51 4.98 7.01 -1.13
N ASP A 52 6.10 6.71 -1.80
CA ASP A 52 6.74 7.67 -2.71
C ASP A 52 5.96 7.83 -4.03
N LYS A 53 4.99 6.95 -4.32
CA LYS A 53 4.13 7.06 -5.50
C LYS A 53 2.95 7.96 -5.21
N SER A 54 2.67 8.88 -6.14
CA SER A 54 1.56 9.85 -6.00
C SER A 54 0.18 9.21 -5.87
N MET A 55 -0.05 8.06 -6.49
CA MET A 55 -1.32 7.32 -6.43
C MET A 55 -1.05 5.82 -6.27
N GLN A 56 -1.74 5.20 -5.31
CA GLN A 56 -1.67 3.79 -4.94
C GLN A 56 -3.06 3.24 -4.61
#